data_AF-A0A2S6S2Q9-F1
#
_entry.id   AF-A0A2S6S2Q9-F1
#
_cell.length_a   1.000
_cell.length_b   1.000
_cell.length_c   1.000
_cell.angle_alpha   90.00
_cell.angle_beta   90.00
_cell.angle_gamma   90.00
#
_symmetry.space_group_name_H-M   'P 1'
#
loop_
_entity.id
_entity.type
_entity.pdbx_description
1 polymer ?
#
loop_
_entity_poly.entity_id
_entity_poly.type
_entity_poly.pdbx_seq_one_letter_code
_entity_poly.pdbx_strand_id
1 'polypeptide(L)'
;MADFEKGHDYNNIHGHSYEVIVSLENKLRKDQKWFINYDDLDNIVKPLIKILDHKILNKIEGLENPTSENLAKWFWNNIIIKTQTLKQIEIIRPRIGGCIYKGED
;
A
#
# COMPACT_ATOMS: atom_id res chain seq x y z
N MET A 1 4.40 -9.23 -15.33
CA MET A 1 4.52 -10.25 -14.27
C MET A 1 6.00 -10.40 -13.98
N ALA A 2 6.41 -10.61 -12.73
CA ALA A 2 7.80 -10.93 -12.42
C ALA A 2 8.27 -12.11 -13.28
N ASP A 3 9.53 -12.10 -13.70
CA ASP A 3 10.14 -13.07 -14.63
C ASP A 3 10.33 -14.45 -13.98
N PHE A 4 9.24 -15.09 -13.56
CA PHE A 4 9.26 -16.44 -13.03
C PHE A 4 9.37 -17.46 -14.14
N GLU A 5 10.01 -18.60 -13.84
CA GLU A 5 10.06 -19.74 -14.75
C GLU A 5 8.65 -20.23 -15.10
N LYS A 6 8.53 -20.82 -16.30
CA LYS A 6 7.26 -21.38 -16.78
C LYS A 6 6.79 -22.48 -15.83
N GLY A 7 5.56 -22.35 -15.33
CA GLY A 7 4.96 -23.30 -14.38
C GLY A 7 5.08 -22.91 -12.92
N HIS A 8 5.73 -21.80 -12.58
CA HIS A 8 5.72 -21.27 -11.21
C HIS A 8 4.29 -20.90 -10.74
N ASP A 9 3.96 -21.20 -9.49
CA ASP A 9 2.60 -21.04 -8.94
C ASP A 9 2.03 -19.62 -9.11
N TYR A 10 2.89 -18.60 -9.02
CA TYR A 10 2.48 -17.19 -9.16
C TYR A 10 2.12 -16.78 -10.60
N ASN A 11 2.36 -17.64 -11.59
CA ASN A 11 1.87 -17.43 -12.95
C ASN A 11 0.37 -17.75 -13.08
N ASN A 12 -0.18 -18.54 -12.14
CA ASN A 12 -1.60 -18.87 -12.11
C ASN A 12 -2.41 -17.72 -11.48
N ILE A 13 -3.71 -17.65 -11.78
CA ILE A 13 -4.62 -16.73 -11.08
C ILE A 13 -4.73 -17.18 -9.62
N HIS A 14 -4.42 -16.28 -8.70
CA HIS A 14 -4.52 -16.47 -7.26
C HIS A 14 -4.78 -15.11 -6.58
N GLY A 15 -4.89 -15.11 -5.26
CA GLY A 15 -5.08 -13.91 -4.47
C GLY A 15 -4.66 -14.09 -3.01
N HIS A 16 -4.67 -12.98 -2.28
CA HIS A 16 -4.32 -12.94 -0.87
C HIS A 16 -5.23 -11.97 -0.12
N SER A 17 -5.45 -12.25 1.16
CA SER A 17 -5.96 -11.25 2.11
C SER A 17 -4.80 -10.33 2.50
N TYR A 18 -4.54 -9.30 1.71
CA TYR A 18 -3.49 -8.34 2.02
C TYR A 18 -3.87 -7.46 3.21
N GLU A 19 -2.87 -7.10 4.00
CA GLU A 19 -2.95 -6.02 4.98
C GLU A 19 -2.02 -4.88 4.55
N VAL A 20 -2.47 -3.64 4.74
CA VAL A 20 -1.67 -2.44 4.49
C VAL A 20 -1.55 -1.63 5.76
N ILE A 21 -0.32 -1.28 6.14
CA ILE A 21 -0.03 -0.37 7.25
C ILE A 21 0.48 0.94 6.67
N VAL A 22 -0.21 2.03 7.01
CA VAL A 22 0.14 3.39 6.61
C VAL A 22 0.72 4.11 7.82
N SER A 23 2.02 4.38 7.79
CA SER A 23 2.71 5.06 8.88
C SER A 23 3.00 6.50 8.50
N LEU A 24 2.62 7.43 9.36
CA LEU A 24 2.90 8.86 9.19
C LEU A 24 3.91 9.32 10.24
N GLU A 25 4.75 10.28 9.87
CA GLU A 25 5.72 10.92 10.77
C GLU A 25 5.67 12.43 10.58
N ASN A 26 5.50 13.15 11.69
CA ASN A 26 5.63 14.60 11.73
C ASN A 26 5.89 15.06 13.18
N LYS A 27 6.37 16.30 13.34
CA LYS A 27 6.52 16.93 14.64
C LYS A 27 5.17 17.38 15.18
N LEU A 28 4.87 17.04 16.43
CA LEU A 28 3.74 17.62 17.16
C LEU A 28 4.02 19.10 17.45
N ARG A 29 3.04 19.98 17.18
CA ARG A 29 3.11 21.37 17.65
C ARG A 29 2.85 21.43 19.16
N LYS A 30 3.40 22.44 19.85
CA LYS A 30 3.43 22.55 21.32
C LYS A 30 2.05 22.47 21.99
N ASP A 31 1.00 22.82 21.25
CA ASP A 31 -0.39 22.87 21.68
C ASP A 31 -1.23 21.65 21.25
N GLN A 32 -0.66 20.73 20.47
CA GLN A 32 -1.38 19.57 19.94
C GLN A 32 -1.16 18.31 20.79
N LYS A 33 -2.25 17.58 21.06
CA LYS A 33 -2.22 16.28 21.76
C LYS A 33 -2.07 15.08 20.82
N TRP A 34 -2.27 15.29 19.54
CA TRP A 34 -2.18 14.28 18.49
C TRP A 34 -1.73 14.93 17.18
N PHE A 35 -1.20 14.12 16.27
CA PHE A 35 -0.67 14.60 15.00
C PHE A 35 -1.77 14.74 13.93
N ILE A 36 -2.63 13.74 13.82
CA ILE A 36 -3.69 13.66 12.80
C ILE A 36 -4.97 13.06 13.39
N ASN A 37 -6.13 13.46 12.88
CA ASN A 37 -7.37 12.75 13.13
C ASN A 37 -7.42 11.48 12.25
N TYR A 38 -7.72 10.32 12.83
CA TYR A 38 -7.85 9.09 12.06
C TYR A 38 -8.99 9.14 11.03
N ASP A 39 -10.04 9.96 11.23
CA ASP A 39 -11.07 10.15 10.21
C ASP A 39 -10.50 10.78 8.93
N ASP A 40 -9.52 11.69 9.05
CA ASP A 40 -8.85 12.29 7.89
C ASP A 40 -7.99 11.25 7.16
N LEU A 41 -7.31 10.37 7.92
CA LEU A 41 -6.55 9.25 7.36
C LEU A 41 -7.49 8.27 6.65
N ASP A 42 -8.63 7.95 7.25
CA ASP A 42 -9.66 7.09 6.68
C ASP A 42 -10.19 7.64 5.35
N ASN A 43 -10.43 8.96 5.28
CA ASN A 43 -10.89 9.64 4.07
C ASN A 43 -9.87 9.56 2.92
N ILE A 44 -8.58 9.43 3.24
CA ILE A 44 -7.52 9.27 2.25
C ILE A 44 -7.36 7.80 1.84
N VAL A 45 -7.36 6.88 2.80
CA VAL A 45 -6.95 5.47 2.58
C VAL A 45 -8.10 4.58 2.16
N LYS A 46 -9.30 4.72 2.75
CA LYS A 46 -10.45 3.84 2.44
C LYS A 46 -10.87 3.87 0.95
N PRO A 47 -10.86 5.02 0.24
CA PRO A 47 -11.15 5.03 -1.18
C PRO A 47 -10.18 4.18 -2.01
N LEU A 48 -8.89 4.18 -1.64
CA LEU A 48 -7.87 3.37 -2.29
C LEU A 48 -8.10 1.88 -2.01
N ILE A 49 -8.40 1.51 -0.77
CA ILE A 49 -8.76 0.12 -0.43
C ILE A 49 -9.96 -0.34 -1.26
N LYS A 50 -10.99 0.49 -1.43
CA LYS A 50 -12.19 0.14 -2.22
C LYS A 50 -11.89 -0.09 -3.71
N ILE A 51 -10.85 0.54 -4.26
CA ILE A 51 -10.40 0.29 -5.65
C ILE A 51 -9.81 -1.12 -5.76
N LEU A 52 -9.13 -1.61 -4.73
CA LEU A 52 -8.41 -2.89 -4.74
C LEU A 52 -9.25 -4.06 -4.22
N ASP A 53 -10.12 -3.81 -3.25
CA ASP A 53 -10.86 -4.83 -2.51
C ASP A 53 -11.78 -5.63 -3.43
N HIS A 54 -11.69 -6.97 -3.33
CA HIS A 54 -12.41 -7.91 -4.20
C HIS A 54 -12.20 -7.66 -5.71
N LYS A 55 -11.05 -7.12 -6.14
CA LYS A 55 -10.69 -6.89 -7.56
C LYS A 55 -9.50 -7.73 -8.02
N ILE A 56 -9.36 -7.84 -9.34
CA ILE A 56 -8.15 -8.38 -9.98
C ILE A 56 -7.14 -7.23 -10.10
N LEU A 57 -6.09 -7.26 -9.27
CA LEU A 57 -5.11 -6.17 -9.19
C LEU A 57 -4.44 -5.86 -10.53
N ASN A 58 -4.16 -6.86 -11.36
CA ASN A 58 -3.57 -6.69 -12.70
C ASN A 58 -4.40 -5.81 -13.65
N LYS A 59 -5.68 -5.55 -13.35
CA LYS A 59 -6.57 -4.71 -14.15
C LYS A 59 -6.63 -3.26 -13.66
N ILE A 60 -5.92 -2.94 -12.60
CA ILE A 60 -5.90 -1.62 -11.97
C ILE A 60 -4.69 -0.87 -12.53
N GLU A 61 -4.91 0.36 -12.98
CA GLU A 61 -3.86 1.20 -13.56
C GLU A 61 -2.70 1.38 -12.57
N GLY A 62 -1.49 1.09 -13.05
CA GLY A 62 -0.26 1.13 -12.25
C GLY A 62 -0.01 -0.14 -11.41
N LEU A 63 -0.82 -1.18 -11.55
CA LEU A 63 -0.70 -2.48 -10.88
C LEU A 63 -0.73 -3.67 -11.85
N GLU A 64 -0.35 -3.46 -13.11
CA GLU A 64 -0.28 -4.51 -14.14
C GLU A 64 0.65 -5.67 -13.70
N ASN A 65 1.65 -5.34 -12.87
CA ASN A 65 2.52 -6.29 -12.17
C ASN A 65 2.44 -6.10 -10.64
N PRO A 66 1.43 -6.68 -9.95
CA PRO A 66 1.09 -6.36 -8.57
C PRO A 66 1.93 -7.15 -7.56
N THR A 67 3.25 -6.99 -7.60
CA THR A 67 4.12 -7.48 -6.52
C THR A 67 3.87 -6.66 -5.24
N SER A 68 4.32 -7.15 -4.08
CA SER A 68 4.15 -6.40 -2.82
C SER A 68 4.85 -5.04 -2.87
N GLU A 69 6.00 -4.95 -3.53
CA GLU A 69 6.76 -3.71 -3.75
C GLU A 69 5.96 -2.72 -4.60
N ASN A 70 5.43 -3.17 -5.75
CA ASN A 70 4.63 -2.31 -6.63
C ASN A 70 3.32 -1.88 -5.98
N LEU A 71 2.69 -2.75 -5.19
CA LEU A 71 1.52 -2.39 -4.41
C LEU A 71 1.84 -1.33 -3.34
N ALA A 72 2.97 -1.47 -2.63
CA ALA A 72 3.41 -0.48 -1.67
C ALA A 72 3.70 0.88 -2.32
N LYS A 73 4.39 0.89 -3.47
CA LYS A 73 4.63 2.10 -4.29
C LYS A 73 3.34 2.73 -4.80
N TRP A 74 2.38 1.92 -5.23
CA TRP A 74 1.07 2.41 -5.69
C TRP A 74 0.32 3.13 -4.57
N PHE A 75 0.24 2.54 -3.37
CA PHE A 75 -0.33 3.22 -2.20
C PHE A 75 0.44 4.49 -1.85
N TRP A 76 1.78 4.44 -1.84
CA TRP A 76 2.62 5.59 -1.54
C TRP A 76 2.31 6.77 -2.47
N ASN A 77 2.34 6.55 -3.79
CA ASN A 77 2.13 7.59 -4.79
C ASN A 77 0.74 8.24 -4.68
N ASN A 78 -0.28 7.46 -4.30
CA ASN A 78 -1.63 7.97 -4.10
C ASN A 78 -1.81 8.73 -2.77
N ILE A 79 -1.08 8.35 -1.71
CA ILE A 79 -1.24 8.92 -0.36
C ILE A 79 -0.31 10.13 -0.13
N ILE A 80 0.93 10.10 -0.62
CA ILE A 80 1.93 11.14 -0.34
C ILE A 80 1.46 12.53 -0.77
N ILE A 81 0.76 12.62 -1.91
CA ILE A 81 0.21 13.87 -2.44
C ILE A 81 -0.88 14.49 -1.56
N LYS A 82 -1.48 13.71 -0.64
CA LYS A 82 -2.56 14.16 0.25
C LYS A 82 -2.07 14.56 1.64
N THR A 83 -0.96 14.00 2.11
CA THR A 83 -0.50 14.17 3.50
C THR A 83 0.84 14.87 3.63
N GLN A 84 1.79 14.67 2.70
CA GLN A 84 3.20 15.10 2.79
C GLN A 84 3.94 14.65 4.07
N THR A 85 3.33 13.81 4.89
CA THR A 85 3.86 13.30 6.17
C THR A 85 3.97 11.78 6.18
N LEU A 86 3.82 11.15 5.02
CA LEU A 86 3.91 9.70 4.88
C LEU A 86 5.35 9.26 5.14
N LYS A 87 5.52 8.33 6.07
CA LYS A 87 6.81 7.79 6.47
C LYS A 87 7.13 6.48 5.78
N GLN A 88 6.15 5.58 5.77
CA GLN A 88 6.26 4.29 5.10
C GLN A 88 4.90 3.69 4.79
N ILE A 89 4.87 2.86 3.76
CA ILE A 89 3.79 1.91 3.47
C ILE A 89 4.34 0.51 3.67
N GLU A 90 3.61 -0.31 4.39
CA GLU A 90 3.91 -1.74 4.53
C GLU A 90 2.76 -2.56 3.96
N ILE A 91 3.09 -3.53 3.10
CA ILE A 91 2.16 -4.50 2.53
C ILE A 91 2.49 -5.86 3.11
N ILE A 92 1.52 -6.48 3.78
CA ILE A 92 1.69 -7.78 4.42
C ILE A 92 0.81 -8.80 3.72
N ARG A 93 1.40 -9.95 3.39
CA ARG A 93 0.67 -11.17 3.06
C ARG A 93 0.69 -12.07 4.28
N PRO A 94 -0.46 -12.30 4.93
CA PRO A 94 -0.52 -13.18 6.10
C PRO A 94 0.13 -14.52 5.80
N ARG A 95 0.97 -15.00 6.73
CA ARG A 95 1.68 -16.30 6.73
C ARG A 95 2.98 -16.40 5.92
N ILE A 96 3.38 -15.38 5.15
CA ILE A 96 4.64 -15.43 4.39
C ILE A 96 5.54 -14.25 4.73
N GLY A 97 5.03 -13.03 4.63
CA GLY A 97 5.84 -11.82 4.76
C GLY A 97 5.30 -10.67 3.93
N GLY A 98 6.08 -9.61 3.81
CA GLY A 98 5.62 -8.36 3.23
C GLY A 98 6.75 -7.52 2.62
N CYS A 99 6.39 -6.31 2.21
CA CYS A 99 7.31 -5.29 1.74
C CYS A 99 7.07 -4.00 2.53
N ILE A 100 8.16 -3.29 2.88
CA ILE A 100 8.11 -1.94 3.43
C ILE A 100 8.73 -1.01 2.39
N TYR A 101 7.99 0.04 2.01
CA TYR A 101 8.44 1.10 1.13
C TYR A 101 8.46 2.44 1.86
N LYS A 102 9.57 3.18 1.74
CA LYS A 102 9.82 4.44 2.48
C LYS A 102 9.94 5.68 1.60
N GLY A 103 9.57 5.58 0.31
CA GLY A 103 9.54 6.73 -0.59
C GLY A 103 10.83 7.02 -1.36
N GLU A 104 11.80 6.11 -1.32
CA GLU A 104 13.07 6.25 -2.04
C GLU A 104 13.13 5.18 -3.16
N ASP A 105 13.35 5.66 -4.39
CA ASP A 105 14.12 4.95 -5.42
C ASP A 105 15.26 5.88 -5.84
#